data_AF-A0A7Y3GVZ1-F1
#
_entry.id   AF-A0A7Y3GVZ1-F1
#
_cell.length_a   1.000
_cell.length_b   1.000
_cell.length_c   1.000
_cell.angle_alpha   90.00
_cell.angle_beta   90.00
_cell.angle_gamma   90.00
#
_symmetry.space_group_name_H-M   'P 1'
#
loop_
_entity.id
_entity.type
_entity.pdbx_description
1 polymer ?
#
loop_
_entity_poly.entity_id
_entity_poly.type
_entity_poly.pdbx_seq_one_letter_code
_entity_poly.pdbx_strand_id
1 'polypeptide(L)'
;MGFKDSHTVGRVTEITHIVPFKKGGWEGSHGLRYSDRCRIILESFAKLEAEGFVSPVRRFSGIHFARWTMIDGDTRLLFTTNFDGTWEDYIGAFTREIPWSLGLIWCNCEDYPVDHVKPGDTTGKLIPGAKDYPLFSKFVKRFQVPTGLFYAHHGSLTVKDIVHLQIFHEETRKALASGSTATLAEIERRTMEYQRDVDAAYHPDSGLASAPFPKPECMEPMPEADRAVYYQRIAPAIRSLYGYNNATMNDVMAEFGLGGIHPTTEGRNDD
;
A
#
# COMPACT_ATOMS: atom_id res chain seq x y z
N MET A 1 -17.77 -17.35 -18.50
CA MET A 1 -16.99 -17.63 -17.28
C MET A 1 -17.34 -16.51 -16.31
N GLY A 2 -18.11 -16.83 -15.27
CA GLY A 2 -18.80 -15.86 -14.42
C GLY A 2 -17.87 -14.96 -13.62
N PHE A 3 -18.36 -13.76 -13.35
CA PHE A 3 -17.76 -12.71 -12.53
C PHE A 3 -16.92 -13.24 -11.34
N LYS A 4 -15.63 -12.88 -11.31
CA LYS A 4 -14.76 -13.05 -10.13
C LYS A 4 -14.94 -11.84 -9.23
N ASP A 5 -16.16 -11.65 -8.73
CA ASP A 5 -16.50 -10.40 -8.09
C ASP A 5 -16.11 -10.39 -6.62
N SER A 6 -15.57 -9.25 -6.24
CA SER A 6 -15.57 -8.79 -4.87
C SER A 6 -16.97 -8.83 -4.28
N HIS A 7 -17.07 -9.24 -3.03
CA HIS A 7 -18.33 -9.16 -2.30
C HIS A 7 -18.47 -7.79 -1.63
N THR A 8 -19.64 -7.19 -1.77
CA THR A 8 -20.02 -5.96 -1.07
C THR A 8 -21.11 -6.26 -0.05
N VAL A 9 -20.89 -5.88 1.20
CA VAL A 9 -21.90 -5.92 2.27
C VAL A 9 -22.14 -4.48 2.72
N GLY A 10 -23.32 -3.95 2.38
CA GLY A 10 -23.63 -2.54 2.59
C GLY A 10 -22.78 -1.65 1.69
N ARG A 11 -21.87 -0.88 2.29
CA ARG A 11 -20.95 0.07 1.64
C ARG A 11 -19.51 -0.44 1.59
N VAL A 12 -19.23 -1.59 2.22
CA VAL A 12 -17.89 -2.17 2.33
C VAL A 12 -17.73 -3.30 1.34
N THR A 13 -16.66 -3.25 0.56
CA THR A 13 -16.28 -4.22 -0.47
C THR A 13 -14.97 -4.89 -0.08
N GLU A 14 -14.80 -6.17 -0.45
CA GLU A 14 -13.57 -6.92 -0.20
C GLU A 14 -12.81 -7.28 -1.47
N ILE A 15 -11.48 -7.40 -1.38
CA ILE A 15 -10.66 -8.06 -2.40
C ILE A 15 -9.74 -9.04 -1.68
N THR A 16 -9.71 -10.28 -2.17
CA THR A 16 -8.69 -11.27 -1.84
C THR A 16 -7.84 -11.60 -3.06
N HIS A 17 -6.54 -11.39 -2.95
CA HIS A 17 -5.58 -11.51 -4.04
C HIS A 17 -4.46 -12.46 -3.62
N ILE A 18 -4.24 -13.54 -4.37
CA ILE A 18 -3.18 -14.52 -4.09
C ILE A 18 -2.30 -14.64 -5.32
N VAL A 19 -1.07 -14.12 -5.23
CA VAL A 19 -0.16 -14.02 -6.36
C VAL A 19 1.11 -14.83 -6.09
N PRO A 20 1.52 -15.75 -6.98
CA PRO A 20 2.83 -16.39 -6.87
C PRO A 20 3.98 -15.38 -6.96
N PHE A 21 5.04 -15.61 -6.19
CA PHE A 21 6.29 -14.87 -6.39
C PHE A 21 7.00 -15.35 -7.66
N LYS A 22 7.72 -14.45 -8.32
CA LYS A 22 8.62 -14.80 -9.41
C LYS A 22 9.66 -15.81 -8.91
N LYS A 23 9.96 -16.81 -9.76
CA LYS A 23 10.95 -17.84 -9.46
C LYS A 23 12.37 -17.31 -9.63
N GLY A 24 13.30 -17.87 -8.87
CA GLY A 24 14.71 -17.49 -8.91
C GLY A 24 15.00 -16.14 -8.24
N GLY A 25 16.16 -15.57 -8.57
CA GLY A 25 16.57 -14.23 -8.17
C GLY A 25 16.66 -13.31 -9.38
N TRP A 26 16.89 -12.02 -9.11
CA TRP A 26 17.17 -11.04 -10.16
C TRP A 26 18.68 -10.84 -10.33
N GLU A 27 19.09 -10.15 -11.39
CA GLU A 27 20.50 -9.82 -11.62
C GLU A 27 21.07 -8.99 -10.46
N GLY A 28 22.23 -9.37 -9.94
CA GLY A 28 22.84 -8.71 -8.78
C GLY A 28 22.13 -8.98 -7.44
N SER A 29 21.19 -9.92 -7.38
CA SER A 29 20.51 -10.32 -6.13
C SER A 29 21.39 -11.04 -5.12
N HIS A 30 22.60 -11.47 -5.52
CA HIS A 30 23.52 -12.25 -4.68
C HIS A 30 22.87 -13.50 -4.05
N GLY A 31 21.96 -14.16 -4.79
CA GLY A 31 21.26 -15.37 -4.33
C GLY A 31 19.92 -15.13 -3.64
N LEU A 32 19.51 -13.86 -3.46
CA LEU A 32 18.20 -13.54 -2.91
C LEU A 32 17.05 -13.84 -3.89
N ARG A 33 15.97 -14.42 -3.38
CA ARG A 33 14.74 -14.65 -4.16
C ARG A 33 13.86 -13.40 -4.14
N TYR A 34 12.95 -13.30 -5.10
CA TYR A 34 11.91 -12.26 -5.08
C TYR A 34 11.04 -12.30 -3.81
N SER A 35 10.77 -13.49 -3.27
CA SER A 35 10.09 -13.64 -1.98
C SER A 35 10.87 -13.02 -0.83
N ASP A 36 12.19 -13.20 -0.80
CA ASP A 36 13.06 -12.65 0.25
C ASP A 36 13.07 -11.14 0.21
N ARG A 37 13.20 -10.58 -1.00
CA ARG A 37 13.08 -9.16 -1.22
C ARG A 37 11.72 -8.60 -0.77
N CYS A 38 10.62 -9.24 -1.15
CA CYS A 38 9.28 -8.81 -0.74
C CYS A 38 9.13 -8.85 0.78
N ARG A 39 9.65 -9.89 1.45
CA ARG A 39 9.65 -9.99 2.91
C ARG A 39 10.28 -8.76 3.54
N ILE A 40 11.47 -8.38 3.07
CA ILE A 40 12.18 -7.28 3.70
C ILE A 40 11.47 -5.93 3.46
N ILE A 41 10.83 -5.75 2.29
CA ILE A 41 9.99 -4.58 2.02
C ILE A 41 8.83 -4.52 3.02
N LEU A 42 8.10 -5.62 3.22
CA LEU A 42 6.98 -5.69 4.15
C LEU A 42 7.42 -5.45 5.60
N GLU A 43 8.50 -6.09 6.04
CA GLU A 43 9.06 -5.89 7.38
C GLU A 43 9.55 -4.46 7.60
N SER A 44 10.07 -3.81 6.55
CA SER A 44 10.50 -2.41 6.61
C SER A 44 9.32 -1.47 6.75
N PHE A 45 8.25 -1.67 5.97
CA PHE A 45 7.01 -0.91 6.15
C PHE A 45 6.45 -1.11 7.56
N ALA A 46 6.39 -2.35 8.05
CA ALA A 46 5.90 -2.63 9.40
C ALA A 46 6.74 -1.95 10.50
N LYS A 47 8.08 -2.00 10.39
CA LYS A 47 8.97 -1.32 11.32
C LYS A 47 8.81 0.20 11.26
N LEU A 48 8.75 0.76 10.05
CA LEU A 48 8.57 2.20 9.86
C LEU A 48 7.23 2.65 10.45
N GLU A 49 6.14 1.94 10.20
CA GLU A 49 4.84 2.25 10.81
C GLU A 49 4.92 2.23 12.34
N ALA A 50 5.65 1.28 12.91
CA ALA A 50 5.89 1.25 14.35
C ALA A 50 6.77 2.43 14.85
N GLU A 51 7.57 3.04 13.99
CA GLU A 51 8.35 4.25 14.29
C GLU A 51 7.58 5.54 13.98
N GLY A 52 6.30 5.44 13.62
CA GLY A 52 5.44 6.59 13.35
C GLY A 52 5.34 7.00 11.89
N PHE A 53 5.92 6.22 10.97
CA PHE A 53 5.76 6.45 9.54
C PHE A 53 4.29 6.29 9.11
N VAL A 54 3.78 7.27 8.37
CA VAL A 54 2.46 7.20 7.77
C VAL A 54 2.55 6.50 6.43
N SER A 55 2.11 5.25 6.40
CA SER A 55 2.11 4.43 5.19
C SER A 55 1.29 5.05 4.06
N PRO A 56 1.72 4.96 2.79
CA PRO A 56 1.02 5.57 1.66
C PRO A 56 -0.41 5.05 1.50
N VAL A 57 -0.67 3.84 1.99
CA VAL A 57 -2.00 3.24 2.00
C VAL A 57 -2.99 4.08 2.83
N ARG A 58 -2.52 4.83 3.83
CA ARG A 58 -3.34 5.75 4.64
C ARG A 58 -3.86 6.95 3.84
N ARG A 59 -3.31 7.24 2.66
CA ARG A 59 -3.85 8.24 1.73
C ARG A 59 -5.24 7.86 1.21
N PHE A 60 -5.61 6.58 1.31
CA PHE A 60 -6.96 6.13 1.00
C PHE A 60 -7.80 6.16 2.28
N SER A 61 -8.60 7.20 2.41
CA SER A 61 -9.54 7.41 3.53
C SER A 61 -10.72 6.43 3.58
N GLY A 62 -10.71 5.39 2.74
CA GLY A 62 -11.79 4.40 2.64
C GLY A 62 -11.35 2.97 2.94
N ILE A 63 -10.13 2.71 3.44
CA ILE A 63 -9.68 1.35 3.77
C ILE A 63 -9.97 1.05 5.23
N HIS A 64 -10.81 0.04 5.48
CA HIS A 64 -11.05 -0.49 6.82
C HIS A 64 -9.84 -1.33 7.28
N PHE A 65 -9.41 -2.25 6.42
CA PHE A 65 -8.27 -3.13 6.68
C PHE A 65 -7.55 -3.46 5.39
N ALA A 66 -6.23 -3.56 5.46
CA ALA A 66 -5.39 -4.13 4.41
C ALA A 66 -4.33 -5.01 5.06
N ARG A 67 -4.10 -6.20 4.50
CA ARG A 67 -3.16 -7.18 5.04
C ARG A 67 -2.35 -7.79 3.90
N TRP A 68 -1.05 -7.83 4.09
CA TRP A 68 -0.10 -8.57 3.26
C TRP A 68 0.48 -9.70 4.11
N THR A 69 0.53 -10.90 3.55
CA THR A 69 1.08 -12.07 4.22
C THR A 69 1.70 -12.99 3.19
N MET A 70 2.86 -13.53 3.49
CA MET A 70 3.46 -14.57 2.66
C MET A 70 2.90 -15.92 3.10
N ILE A 71 2.50 -16.75 2.15
CA ILE A 71 1.86 -18.04 2.41
C ILE A 71 2.56 -19.17 1.62
N ASP A 72 2.26 -20.42 1.99
CA ASP A 72 2.78 -21.63 1.35
C ASP A 72 4.31 -21.70 1.29
N GLY A 73 4.95 -21.51 2.45
CA GLY A 73 6.42 -21.51 2.54
C GLY A 73 7.05 -20.40 1.72
N ASP A 74 6.44 -19.20 1.75
CA ASP A 74 6.92 -17.99 1.09
C ASP A 74 6.96 -18.07 -0.44
N THR A 75 6.08 -18.88 -1.03
CA THR A 75 5.97 -19.03 -2.49
C THR A 75 4.88 -18.13 -3.09
N ARG A 76 3.95 -17.62 -2.28
CA ARG A 76 2.87 -16.73 -2.73
C ARG A 76 2.65 -15.56 -1.77
N LEU A 77 2.25 -14.42 -2.32
CA LEU A 77 1.78 -13.26 -1.59
C LEU A 77 0.24 -13.31 -1.48
N LEU A 78 -0.27 -13.36 -0.26
CA LEU A 78 -1.66 -13.06 0.07
C LEU A 78 -1.80 -11.56 0.34
N PHE A 79 -2.71 -10.92 -0.37
CA PHE A 79 -3.21 -9.59 -0.05
C PHE A 79 -4.72 -9.63 0.15
N THR A 80 -5.19 -9.12 1.28
CA THR A 80 -6.63 -8.95 1.55
C THR A 80 -6.91 -7.52 1.95
N THR A 81 -7.96 -6.93 1.39
CA THR A 81 -8.37 -5.56 1.72
C THR A 81 -9.89 -5.44 1.81
N ASN A 82 -10.35 -4.60 2.73
CA ASN A 82 -11.74 -4.21 2.87
C ASN A 82 -11.83 -2.70 2.83
N PHE A 83 -12.70 -2.17 1.97
CA PHE A 83 -12.73 -0.75 1.66
C PHE A 83 -14.13 -0.27 1.31
N ASP A 84 -14.32 1.04 1.37
CA ASP A 84 -15.54 1.71 0.98
C ASP A 84 -15.64 1.83 -0.54
N GLY A 85 -16.84 1.58 -1.08
CA GLY A 85 -17.14 1.81 -2.49
C GLY A 85 -16.86 0.60 -3.38
N THR A 86 -16.71 0.83 -4.67
CA THR A 86 -16.64 -0.23 -5.68
C THR A 86 -15.21 -0.71 -5.93
N TRP A 87 -15.08 -1.92 -6.50
CA TRP A 87 -13.79 -2.45 -6.95
C TRP A 87 -13.10 -1.48 -7.93
N GLU A 88 -13.85 -0.94 -8.88
CA GLU A 88 -13.36 -0.02 -9.90
C GLU A 88 -12.83 1.28 -9.30
N ASP A 89 -13.56 1.87 -8.34
CA ASP A 89 -13.15 3.08 -7.64
C ASP A 89 -11.86 2.84 -6.86
N TYR A 90 -11.78 1.70 -6.16
CA TYR A 90 -10.64 1.32 -5.35
C TYR A 90 -9.37 1.12 -6.18
N ILE A 91 -9.44 0.25 -7.20
CA ILE A 91 -8.30 0.02 -8.10
C ILE A 91 -7.94 1.29 -8.85
N GLY A 92 -8.93 2.07 -9.30
CA GLY A 92 -8.72 3.35 -9.95
C GLY A 92 -7.94 4.32 -9.06
N ALA A 93 -8.32 4.45 -7.80
CA ALA A 93 -7.62 5.31 -6.85
C ALA A 93 -6.18 4.82 -6.59
N PHE A 94 -5.99 3.50 -6.42
CA PHE A 94 -4.66 2.89 -6.23
C PHE A 94 -3.69 3.20 -7.37
N THR A 95 -4.15 3.09 -8.62
CA THR A 95 -3.33 3.40 -9.79
C THR A 95 -2.98 4.89 -9.93
N ARG A 96 -3.79 5.79 -9.35
CA ARG A 96 -3.56 7.24 -9.40
C ARG A 96 -2.66 7.73 -8.29
N GLU A 97 -2.94 7.35 -7.04
CA GLU A 97 -2.34 8.00 -5.87
C GLU A 97 -1.00 7.40 -5.45
N ILE A 98 -0.82 6.07 -5.58
CA ILE A 98 0.36 5.37 -5.05
C ILE A 98 0.98 4.30 -6.00
N PRO A 99 0.99 4.48 -7.33
CA PRO A 99 1.33 3.39 -8.24
C PRO A 99 2.75 2.84 -8.05
N TRP A 100 3.71 3.67 -7.66
CA TRP A 100 5.07 3.22 -7.34
C TRP A 100 5.14 2.37 -6.06
N SER A 101 4.40 2.76 -5.01
CA SER A 101 4.35 1.99 -3.77
C SER A 101 3.74 0.60 -3.99
N LEU A 102 2.77 0.49 -4.91
CA LEU A 102 2.25 -0.80 -5.36
C LEU A 102 3.33 -1.59 -6.11
N GLY A 103 4.09 -0.91 -6.96
CA GLY A 103 5.27 -1.48 -7.63
C GLY A 103 6.20 -2.18 -6.66
N LEU A 104 6.59 -1.54 -5.56
CA LEU A 104 7.55 -2.10 -4.59
C LEU A 104 7.17 -3.51 -4.09
N ILE A 105 5.89 -3.76 -3.85
CA ILE A 105 5.41 -5.05 -3.34
C ILE A 105 5.16 -6.02 -4.49
N TRP A 106 4.31 -5.63 -5.46
CA TRP A 106 3.80 -6.57 -6.45
C TRP A 106 4.78 -6.84 -7.61
N CYS A 107 5.81 -6.02 -7.83
CA CYS A 107 6.85 -6.32 -8.83
C CYS A 107 7.61 -7.63 -8.57
N ASN A 108 7.55 -8.15 -7.33
CA ASN A 108 8.12 -9.43 -6.92
C ASN A 108 7.25 -10.62 -7.36
N CYS A 109 6.04 -10.37 -7.84
CA CYS A 109 5.04 -11.38 -8.18
C CYS A 109 5.01 -11.68 -9.68
N GLU A 110 4.60 -12.90 -10.03
CA GLU A 110 4.41 -13.33 -11.42
C GLU A 110 3.38 -12.45 -12.13
N ASP A 111 3.62 -12.18 -13.42
CA ASP A 111 2.76 -11.39 -14.32
C ASP A 111 2.40 -9.96 -13.87
N TYR A 112 3.10 -9.39 -12.87
CA TYR A 112 2.97 -7.98 -12.54
C TYR A 112 3.35 -7.11 -13.76
N PRO A 113 2.53 -6.10 -14.13
CA PRO A 113 2.82 -5.26 -15.28
C PRO A 113 4.16 -4.54 -15.10
N VAL A 114 5.01 -4.63 -16.12
CA VAL A 114 6.30 -3.94 -16.10
C VAL A 114 6.11 -2.43 -16.26
N ASP A 115 7.03 -1.70 -15.65
CA ASP A 115 7.19 -0.27 -15.88
C ASP A 115 7.49 -0.06 -17.38
N HIS A 116 6.87 0.95 -17.98
CA HIS A 116 6.94 1.16 -19.43
C HIS A 116 6.82 2.65 -19.77
N VAL A 117 7.21 3.02 -20.98
CA VAL A 117 6.95 4.36 -21.52
C VAL A 117 5.55 4.36 -22.11
N LYS A 118 4.77 5.41 -21.83
CA LYS A 118 3.40 5.52 -22.35
C LYS A 118 3.44 5.54 -23.89
N PRO A 119 2.56 4.82 -24.60
CA PRO A 119 2.50 4.88 -26.06
C PRO A 119 2.35 6.32 -26.56
N GLY A 120 3.25 6.74 -27.44
CA GLY A 120 3.30 8.09 -27.99
C GLY A 120 4.04 9.13 -27.13
N ASP A 121 4.62 8.75 -25.99
CA ASP A 121 5.47 9.64 -25.20
C ASP A 121 6.89 9.69 -25.78
N THR A 122 7.28 10.85 -26.30
CA THR A 122 8.60 11.10 -26.90
C THR A 122 9.65 11.52 -25.89
N THR A 123 9.29 11.71 -24.61
CA THR A 123 10.23 12.11 -23.55
C THR A 123 11.02 10.93 -22.98
N GLY A 124 10.61 9.70 -23.30
CA GLY A 124 11.21 8.48 -22.76
C GLY A 124 10.91 8.26 -21.26
N LYS A 125 9.96 9.01 -20.69
CA LYS A 125 9.63 8.93 -19.27
C LYS A 125 8.96 7.59 -18.94
N LEU A 126 9.61 6.84 -18.05
CA LEU A 126 9.06 5.59 -17.51
C LEU A 126 7.89 5.89 -16.57
N ILE A 127 6.80 5.14 -16.71
CA ILE A 127 5.70 5.10 -15.75
C ILE A 127 5.65 3.73 -15.08
N PRO A 128 5.25 3.66 -13.80
CA PRO A 128 5.13 2.37 -13.13
C PRO A 128 4.01 1.56 -13.75
N GLY A 129 4.18 0.24 -13.85
CA GLY A 129 3.18 -0.66 -14.44
C GLY A 129 1.81 -0.54 -13.77
N ALA A 130 1.77 -0.30 -12.45
CA ALA A 130 0.54 -0.05 -11.71
C ALA A 130 -0.18 1.27 -12.06
N LYS A 131 0.44 2.21 -12.75
CA LYS A 131 -0.21 3.47 -13.18
C LYS A 131 -1.07 3.28 -14.44
N ASP A 132 -0.80 2.25 -15.22
CA ASP A 132 -1.66 1.86 -16.34
C ASP A 132 -2.85 1.05 -15.80
N TYR A 133 -3.99 1.72 -15.62
CA TYR A 133 -5.20 1.10 -15.09
C TYR A 133 -5.64 -0.14 -15.91
N PRO A 134 -5.73 -0.11 -17.25
CA PRO A 134 -6.01 -1.31 -18.03
C PRO A 134 -5.09 -2.50 -17.78
N LEU A 135 -3.78 -2.29 -17.62
CA LEU A 135 -2.82 -3.37 -17.33
C LEU A 135 -2.95 -3.85 -15.88
N PHE A 136 -2.97 -2.92 -14.93
CA PHE A 136 -3.04 -3.23 -13.51
C PHE A 136 -4.36 -3.91 -13.12
N SER A 137 -5.49 -3.43 -13.64
CA SER A 137 -6.80 -4.04 -13.41
C SER A 137 -6.88 -5.48 -13.92
N LYS A 138 -6.25 -5.80 -15.06
CA LYS A 138 -6.13 -7.18 -15.57
C LYS A 138 -5.29 -8.05 -14.65
N PHE A 139 -4.17 -7.53 -14.15
CA PHE A 139 -3.32 -8.22 -13.19
C PHE A 139 -4.10 -8.56 -11.90
N VAL A 140 -4.80 -7.57 -11.32
CA VAL A 140 -5.62 -7.79 -10.12
C VAL A 140 -6.72 -8.83 -10.39
N LYS A 141 -7.46 -8.72 -11.49
CA LYS A 141 -8.51 -9.70 -11.85
C LYS A 141 -7.98 -11.12 -12.09
N ARG A 142 -6.76 -11.24 -12.62
CA ARG A 142 -6.13 -12.54 -12.91
C ARG A 142 -5.93 -13.33 -11.62
N PHE A 143 -5.34 -12.72 -10.60
CA PHE A 143 -4.98 -13.39 -9.35
C PHE A 143 -5.95 -13.12 -8.19
N GLN A 144 -7.05 -12.40 -8.44
CA GLN A 144 -8.14 -12.30 -7.48
C GLN A 144 -8.81 -13.66 -7.32
N VAL A 145 -9.01 -14.03 -6.06
CA VAL A 145 -9.63 -15.28 -5.62
C VAL A 145 -11.08 -14.97 -5.24
N PRO A 146 -12.05 -15.78 -5.71
CA PRO A 146 -13.44 -15.62 -5.30
C PRO A 146 -13.62 -15.81 -3.79
N THR A 147 -14.36 -14.91 -3.15
CA THR A 147 -14.63 -14.97 -1.71
C THR A 147 -15.92 -15.77 -1.47
N GLY A 148 -15.83 -16.89 -0.73
CA GLY A 148 -16.99 -17.74 -0.48
C GLY A 148 -18.03 -17.12 0.47
N LEU A 149 -17.57 -16.39 1.49
CA LEU A 149 -18.40 -15.66 2.45
C LEU A 149 -17.66 -14.39 2.88
N PHE A 150 -18.36 -13.25 2.80
CA PHE A 150 -17.88 -12.00 3.37
C PHE A 150 -18.89 -11.50 4.41
N TYR A 151 -18.42 -11.29 5.64
CA TYR A 151 -19.23 -10.77 6.75
C TYR A 151 -18.67 -9.41 7.18
N ALA A 152 -19.55 -8.40 7.23
CA ALA A 152 -19.21 -7.07 7.72
C ALA A 152 -20.26 -6.64 8.77
N HIS A 153 -19.89 -6.72 10.05
CA HIS A 153 -20.79 -6.35 11.16
C HIS A 153 -21.29 -4.91 11.04
N HIS A 154 -20.40 -3.99 10.64
CA HIS A 154 -20.70 -2.59 10.39
C HIS A 154 -20.62 -2.24 8.90
N GLY A 155 -21.10 -3.14 8.02
CA GLY A 155 -21.04 -2.92 6.57
C GLY A 155 -21.77 -1.66 6.09
N SER A 156 -22.67 -1.08 6.88
CA SER A 156 -23.34 0.18 6.55
C SER A 156 -22.50 1.44 6.81
N LEU A 157 -21.42 1.33 7.59
CA LEU A 157 -20.59 2.47 7.99
C LEU A 157 -19.32 2.52 7.14
N THR A 158 -19.06 3.67 6.54
CA THR A 158 -17.78 3.96 5.88
C THR A 158 -16.69 4.25 6.91
N VAL A 159 -15.43 4.20 6.50
CA VAL A 159 -14.31 4.69 7.34
C VAL A 159 -14.56 6.13 7.75
N LYS A 160 -15.06 6.97 6.84
CA LYS A 160 -15.43 8.36 7.15
C LYS A 160 -16.51 8.45 8.23
N ASP A 161 -17.54 7.61 8.16
CA ASP A 161 -18.60 7.57 9.19
C ASP A 161 -18.02 7.11 10.54
N ILE A 162 -17.13 6.12 10.54
CA ILE A 162 -16.48 5.62 11.75
C ILE A 162 -15.64 6.71 12.41
N VAL A 163 -14.80 7.42 11.64
CA VAL A 163 -13.96 8.50 12.20
C VAL A 163 -14.83 9.64 12.72
N HIS A 164 -15.86 10.04 11.97
CA HIS A 164 -16.82 11.04 12.42
C HIS A 164 -17.49 10.65 13.76
N LEU A 165 -17.99 9.41 13.87
CA LEU A 165 -18.63 8.91 15.09
C LEU A 165 -17.65 8.84 16.27
N GLN A 166 -16.38 8.51 16.04
CA GLN A 166 -15.34 8.51 17.08
C GLN A 166 -15.07 9.92 17.61
N ILE A 167 -14.91 10.91 16.71
CA ILE A 167 -14.69 12.30 17.10
C ILE A 167 -15.92 12.83 17.84
N PHE A 168 -17.12 12.58 17.32
CA PHE A 168 -18.38 13.01 17.94
C PHE A 168 -18.52 12.44 19.36
N HIS A 169 -18.19 11.16 19.54
CA HIS A 169 -18.20 10.51 20.85
C HIS A 169 -17.25 11.21 21.83
N GLU A 170 -16.02 11.50 21.40
CA GLU A 170 -15.01 12.16 22.24
C GLU A 170 -15.39 13.59 22.59
N GLU A 171 -15.88 14.39 21.63
CA GLU A 171 -16.34 15.76 21.89
C GLU A 171 -17.55 15.80 22.83
N THR A 172 -18.48 14.84 22.68
CA THR A 172 -19.60 14.67 23.61
C THR A 172 -19.11 14.33 25.01
N ARG A 173 -18.14 13.41 25.12
CA ARG A 173 -17.56 13.00 26.40
C ARG A 173 -16.86 14.16 27.11
N LYS A 174 -16.10 14.99 26.38
CA LYS A 174 -15.47 16.21 26.91
C LYS A 174 -16.50 17.24 27.37
N ALA A 175 -17.56 17.46 26.60
CA ALA A 175 -18.63 18.38 26.96
C ALA A 175 -19.31 17.96 28.27
N LEU A 176 -19.65 16.67 28.39
CA LEU A 176 -20.26 16.12 29.61
C LEU A 176 -19.32 16.22 30.82
N ALA A 177 -18.04 15.88 30.65
CA ALA A 177 -17.06 15.90 31.73
C ALA A 177 -16.75 17.32 32.26
N SER A 178 -16.82 18.33 31.39
CA SER A 178 -16.58 19.74 31.74
C SER A 178 -17.82 20.45 32.28
N GLY A 179 -18.98 19.78 32.34
CA GLY A 179 -20.26 20.42 32.67
C GLY A 179 -20.70 21.44 31.62
N SER A 180 -20.23 21.29 30.38
CA SER A 180 -20.53 22.21 29.28
C SER A 180 -22.03 22.20 28.95
N THR A 181 -22.60 23.37 28.71
CA THR A 181 -23.97 23.54 28.19
C THR A 181 -24.03 23.52 26.66
N ALA A 182 -22.97 23.07 26.00
CA ALA A 182 -22.91 23.00 24.55
C ALA A 182 -24.06 22.14 24.00
N THR A 183 -24.76 22.68 23.01
CA THR A 183 -25.82 21.99 22.29
C THR A 183 -25.24 20.88 21.40
N LEU A 184 -26.07 19.90 21.02
CA LEU A 184 -25.67 18.86 20.07
C LEU A 184 -25.18 19.47 18.74
N ALA A 185 -25.79 20.55 18.27
CA ALA A 185 -25.36 21.24 17.05
C ALA A 185 -23.95 21.86 17.17
N GLU A 186 -23.58 22.36 18.35
CA GLU A 186 -22.23 22.89 18.59
C GLU A 186 -21.19 21.77 18.67
N ILE A 187 -21.53 20.63 19.28
CA ILE A 187 -20.69 19.43 19.30
C ILE A 187 -20.49 18.88 17.89
N GLU A 188 -21.57 18.82 17.11
CA GLU A 188 -21.55 18.40 15.70
C GLU A 188 -20.64 19.32 14.86
N ARG A 189 -20.76 20.63 15.02
CA ARG A 189 -19.90 21.59 14.32
C ARG A 189 -18.42 21.38 14.66
N ARG A 190 -18.08 21.22 15.95
CA ARG A 190 -16.70 20.94 16.39
C ARG A 190 -16.18 19.63 15.81
N THR A 191 -17.03 18.61 15.76
CA THR A 191 -16.71 17.31 15.16
C THR A 191 -16.36 17.46 13.68
N MET A 192 -17.17 18.19 12.92
CA MET A 192 -16.92 18.45 11.50
C MET A 192 -15.65 19.27 11.27
N GLU A 193 -15.37 20.27 12.12
CA GLU A 193 -14.14 21.07 12.08
C GLU A 193 -12.91 20.21 12.32
N TYR A 194 -12.90 19.39 13.37
CA TYR A 194 -11.79 18.50 13.70
C TYR A 194 -11.58 17.42 12.62
N GLN A 195 -12.65 16.83 12.07
CA GLN A 195 -12.52 15.89 10.94
C GLN A 195 -11.86 16.55 9.74
N ARG A 196 -12.24 17.78 9.40
CA ARG A 196 -11.61 18.53 8.29
C ARG A 196 -10.13 18.77 8.54
N ASP A 197 -9.74 19.10 9.77
CA ASP A 197 -8.34 19.30 10.13
C ASP A 197 -7.55 17.99 10.08
N VAL A 198 -8.15 16.87 10.50
CA VAL A 198 -7.54 15.52 10.37
C VAL A 198 -7.37 15.15 8.90
N ASP A 199 -8.41 15.35 8.07
CA ASP A 199 -8.34 15.09 6.62
C ASP A 199 -7.25 15.97 5.95
N ALA A 200 -7.12 17.24 6.38
CA ALA A 200 -6.06 18.14 5.95
C ALA A 200 -4.68 17.73 6.49
N ALA A 201 -4.62 17.16 7.69
CA ALA A 201 -3.41 16.60 8.29
C ALA A 201 -3.00 15.25 7.71
N TYR A 202 -3.81 14.61 6.85
CA TYR A 202 -3.43 13.47 6.03
C TYR A 202 -3.14 13.86 4.57
N HIS A 203 -3.21 15.16 4.25
CA HIS A 203 -2.82 15.69 2.95
C HIS A 203 -1.31 15.48 2.72
N PRO A 204 -0.83 15.29 1.46
CA PRO A 204 0.57 15.01 1.13
C PRO A 204 1.65 15.89 1.77
N ASP A 205 1.29 17.08 2.29
CA ASP A 205 2.19 18.12 2.79
C ASP A 205 2.25 18.21 4.33
N SER A 206 1.52 17.36 5.07
CA SER A 206 1.21 17.57 6.49
C SER A 206 2.19 16.99 7.51
N GLY A 207 3.09 16.07 7.11
CA GLY A 207 4.26 15.67 7.89
C GLY A 207 4.04 15.06 9.30
N LEU A 208 2.86 14.57 9.67
CA LEU A 208 2.58 14.08 11.03
C LEU A 208 2.70 12.56 11.19
N ALA A 209 3.20 12.11 12.35
CA ALA A 209 3.46 10.71 12.73
C ALA A 209 2.35 10.12 13.63
N SER A 210 2.08 8.82 13.54
CA SER A 210 1.09 8.11 14.38
C SER A 210 1.69 6.94 15.17
N ALA A 211 1.37 6.82 16.47
CA ALA A 211 2.02 5.92 17.43
C ALA A 211 1.93 4.39 17.11
N PRO A 212 2.94 3.58 17.55
CA PRO A 212 2.99 2.12 17.34
C PRO A 212 1.97 1.28 18.12
N PHE A 213 1.51 0.18 17.51
CA PHE A 213 0.95 -1.00 18.19
C PHE A 213 2.04 -2.05 18.49
N PRO A 214 1.86 -2.90 19.54
CA PRO A 214 2.86 -3.89 19.95
C PRO A 214 3.01 -5.06 18.96
N LYS A 215 4.21 -5.65 18.94
CA LYS A 215 4.67 -6.65 17.95
C LYS A 215 4.06 -8.04 18.20
N PRO A 216 3.57 -8.74 17.17
CA PRO A 216 3.28 -10.17 17.23
C PRO A 216 4.53 -10.99 16.94
N GLU A 217 4.86 -11.90 17.86
CA GLU A 217 5.97 -12.85 17.76
C GLU A 217 5.52 -14.07 16.93
N CYS A 218 6.10 -14.29 15.74
CA CYS A 218 6.07 -15.59 15.06
C CYS A 218 7.14 -15.69 13.95
N MET A 219 7.83 -16.83 13.93
CA MET A 219 8.77 -17.38 12.91
C MET A 219 10.26 -17.00 13.04
N GLU A 220 11.10 -18.02 12.85
CA GLU A 220 12.57 -17.94 12.86
C GLU A 220 13.06 -16.80 11.95
N PRO A 221 13.69 -15.76 12.52
CA PRO A 221 14.07 -14.57 11.77
C PRO A 221 15.21 -14.83 10.80
N MET A 222 15.22 -14.09 9.68
CA MET A 222 16.40 -13.94 8.82
C MET A 222 17.64 -13.63 9.69
N PRO A 223 18.83 -14.20 9.42
CA PRO A 223 20.02 -13.96 10.23
C PRO A 223 20.21 -12.48 10.48
N GLU A 224 20.44 -12.11 11.74
CA GLU A 224 20.43 -10.72 12.19
C GLU A 224 21.42 -9.82 11.43
N ALA A 225 22.53 -10.40 10.99
CA ALA A 225 23.51 -9.73 10.14
C ALA A 225 22.93 -9.29 8.79
N ASP A 226 22.17 -10.15 8.12
CA ASP A 226 21.58 -9.86 6.81
C ASP A 226 20.45 -8.83 6.92
N ARG A 227 19.65 -8.90 8.00
CA ARG A 227 18.64 -7.89 8.33
C ARG A 227 19.26 -6.53 8.58
N ALA A 228 20.30 -6.47 9.42
CA ALA A 228 20.91 -5.21 9.82
C ALA A 228 21.56 -4.48 8.62
N VAL A 229 22.31 -5.22 7.78
CA VAL A 229 22.94 -4.67 6.57
C VAL A 229 21.88 -4.16 5.59
N TYR A 230 20.80 -4.92 5.39
CA TYR A 230 19.76 -4.51 4.47
C TYR A 230 18.92 -3.33 5.00
N TYR A 231 18.51 -3.34 6.27
CA TYR A 231 17.77 -2.22 6.87
C TYR A 231 18.56 -0.91 6.84
N GLN A 232 19.87 -0.95 7.09
CA GLN A 232 20.73 0.24 6.99
C GLN A 232 20.72 0.84 5.59
N ARG A 233 20.66 -0.01 4.55
CA ARG A 233 20.62 0.41 3.15
C ARG A 233 19.28 1.02 2.77
N ILE A 234 18.18 0.38 3.16
CA ILE A 234 16.87 0.71 2.58
C ILE A 234 16.02 1.69 3.38
N ALA A 235 16.25 1.79 4.70
CA ALA A 235 15.46 2.67 5.55
C ALA A 235 15.61 4.16 5.19
N PRO A 236 16.80 4.68 4.84
CA PRO A 236 16.95 6.07 4.37
C PRO A 236 16.17 6.31 3.07
N ALA A 237 16.25 5.38 2.12
CA ALA A 237 15.57 5.42 0.83
C ALA A 237 14.04 5.47 1.00
N ILE A 238 13.47 4.60 1.85
CA ILE A 238 12.03 4.59 2.12
C ILE A 238 11.60 5.86 2.87
N ARG A 239 12.39 6.38 3.83
CA ARG A 239 12.07 7.65 4.51
C ARG A 239 12.12 8.85 3.56
N SER A 240 13.10 8.89 2.65
CA SER A 240 13.27 9.97 1.67
C SER A 240 12.19 9.96 0.57
N LEU A 241 11.56 8.81 0.33
CA LEU A 241 10.47 8.65 -0.65
C LEU A 241 9.25 9.54 -0.37
N TYR A 242 9.03 9.92 0.88
CA TYR A 242 7.82 10.60 1.34
C TYR A 242 8.02 12.09 1.66
N GLY A 243 9.10 12.69 1.15
CA GLY A 243 9.29 14.14 0.94
C GLY A 243 9.41 14.56 -0.55
N TYR A 244 8.89 13.70 -1.44
CA TYR A 244 8.81 13.75 -2.91
C TYR A 244 9.82 14.60 -3.73
N ASN A 245 10.74 13.89 -4.39
CA ASN A 245 10.99 14.03 -5.83
C ASN A 245 10.99 12.62 -6.47
N ASN A 246 10.78 12.51 -7.78
CA ASN A 246 10.76 11.21 -8.49
C ASN A 246 12.15 10.53 -8.60
N ALA A 247 13.25 11.27 -8.38
CA ALA A 247 14.61 10.74 -8.44
C ALA A 247 14.94 9.84 -7.25
N THR A 248 14.51 10.18 -6.04
CA THR A 248 14.70 9.30 -4.86
C THR A 248 14.01 7.95 -5.03
N MET A 249 12.81 7.92 -5.61
CA MET A 249 12.14 6.66 -5.97
C MET A 249 12.99 5.88 -6.96
N ASN A 250 13.55 6.53 -7.98
CA ASN A 250 14.44 5.86 -8.93
C ASN A 250 15.71 5.32 -8.25
N ASP A 251 16.25 5.99 -7.23
CA ASP A 251 17.40 5.50 -6.47
C ASP A 251 17.04 4.27 -5.63
N VAL A 252 15.88 4.26 -4.97
CA VAL A 252 15.36 3.07 -4.24
C VAL A 252 15.09 1.93 -5.22
N MET A 253 14.51 2.24 -6.38
CA MET A 253 14.20 1.24 -7.38
C MET A 253 15.51 0.67 -7.95
N ALA A 254 16.50 1.52 -8.29
CA ALA A 254 17.80 1.13 -8.80
C ALA A 254 18.65 0.32 -7.80
N GLU A 255 18.70 0.73 -6.52
CA GLU A 255 19.45 0.00 -5.48
C GLU A 255 19.00 -1.45 -5.35
N PHE A 256 17.73 -1.71 -5.63
CA PHE A 256 17.17 -3.04 -5.57
C PHE A 256 16.91 -3.64 -6.96
N GLY A 257 17.39 -3.04 -8.05
CA GLY A 257 17.19 -3.57 -9.40
C GLY A 257 15.73 -3.61 -9.86
N LEU A 258 14.85 -2.75 -9.35
CA LEU A 258 13.56 -2.44 -9.97
C LEU A 258 13.76 -1.29 -10.95
N GLY A 259 13.25 -1.46 -12.17
CA GLY A 259 13.42 -0.50 -13.25
C GLY A 259 14.43 -0.91 -14.33
N GLY A 260 15.06 -2.09 -14.24
CA GLY A 260 15.99 -2.58 -15.25
C GLY A 260 15.78 -4.05 -15.62
N ILE A 261 14.96 -4.31 -16.65
CA ILE A 261 15.42 -5.23 -17.69
C ILE A 261 16.17 -4.33 -18.66
N HIS A 262 17.47 -4.14 -18.42
CA HIS A 262 18.36 -3.78 -19.52
C HIS A 262 18.75 -5.10 -20.20
N PRO A 263 18.41 -5.34 -21.47
CA PRO A 263 19.28 -6.15 -22.30
C PRO A 263 20.60 -5.39 -22.42
N THR A 264 21.65 -6.03 -21.91
CA THR A 264 23.06 -5.88 -22.25
C THR A 264 23.38 -4.98 -23.44
N THR A 265 24.30 -4.05 -23.21
CA THR A 265 25.21 -3.54 -24.24
C THR A 265 25.82 -4.68 -25.04
N GLU A 266 25.41 -4.88 -26.28
CA GLU A 266 26.20 -5.52 -27.34
C GLU A 266 25.85 -4.87 -28.68
N GLY A 267 26.88 -4.44 -29.41
CA GLY A 267 26.75 -3.73 -30.69
C GLY A 267 27.71 -2.58 -30.90
N ARG A 268 28.95 -2.70 -30.39
CA ARG A 268 30.09 -2.06 -31.04
C ARG A 268 30.23 -2.78 -32.39
N ASN A 269 29.87 -2.12 -33.49
CA ASN A 269 30.36 -2.49 -34.80
C ASN A 269 30.93 -1.23 -35.43
N ASP A 270 32.23 -1.34 -35.68
CA ASP A 270 32.97 -0.51 -36.61
C ASP A 270 32.27 -0.55 -37.98
N ASP A 271 32.04 0.63 -38.54
CA ASP A 271 32.29 1.03 -39.94
C ASP A 271 32.07 2.54 -40.08
#